data_AF-A0A2S5LTG3-F1
#
_entry.id   AF-A0A2S5LTG3-F1
#
_cell.length_a   1.000
_cell.length_b   1.000
_cell.length_c   1.000
_cell.angle_alpha   90.00
_cell.angle_beta   90.00
_cell.angle_gamma   90.00
#
_symmetry.space_group_name_H-M   'P 1'
#
loop_
_entity.id
_entity.type
_entity.pdbx_description
1 polymer ?
#
loop_
_entity_poly.entity_id
_entity_poly.type
_entity_poly.pdbx_seq_one_letter_code
_entity_poly.pdbx_strand_id
1 'polypeptide(L)'
;MALVTPDTGAPRIFASPLARRLAKEGGLDLSALQGSGPHGRIIERDVKTALARGETAKAAPLAAAPSADITRKFFEAGSYEEIPHDNVRKAIARRLTEAIQTIPLFYLNVDCEIDALLRLREDFNAAAPLGSDGKPTWKTSVNDYVVKALAIALQ
;
A
#
# COMPACT_ATOMS: atom_id res chain seq x y z
N MET A 1 40.85 -15.68 -1.40
CA MET A 1 39.45 -16.17 -1.45
C MET A 1 38.59 -15.03 -2.00
N ALA A 2 38.44 -14.97 -3.32
CA ALA A 2 37.73 -13.89 -4.00
C ALA A 2 36.30 -14.34 -4.29
N LEU A 3 35.33 -13.59 -3.78
CA LEU A 3 33.91 -13.81 -4.05
C LEU A 3 33.59 -13.34 -5.46
N VAL A 4 33.19 -14.28 -6.31
CA VAL A 4 32.59 -14.04 -7.63
C VAL A 4 31.14 -13.62 -7.41
N THR A 5 30.79 -12.38 -7.75
CA THR A 5 29.40 -11.97 -7.90
C THR A 5 28.91 -12.30 -9.31
N PRO A 6 27.70 -12.86 -9.47
CA PRO A 6 27.17 -13.28 -10.77
C PRO A 6 26.89 -12.07 -11.67
N ASP A 7 27.26 -12.22 -12.93
CA ASP A 7 27.01 -11.27 -14.02
C ASP A 7 25.52 -11.29 -14.36
N THR A 8 24.73 -10.42 -13.72
CA THR A 8 23.41 -10.06 -14.24
C THR A 8 23.64 -9.37 -15.58
N GLY A 9 23.23 -9.99 -16.68
CA GLY A 9 23.37 -9.53 -18.07
C GLY A 9 22.65 -8.21 -18.38
N ALA A 10 22.89 -7.17 -17.59
CA ALA A 10 22.50 -5.81 -17.85
C ALA A 10 23.43 -5.24 -18.94
N PRO A 11 22.87 -4.59 -19.99
CA PRO A 11 23.68 -3.98 -21.05
C PRO A 11 24.71 -3.04 -20.43
N ARG A 12 25.99 -3.22 -20.79
CA ARG A 12 27.10 -2.46 -20.21
C ARG A 12 26.99 -0.98 -20.62
N ILE A 13 26.41 -0.15 -19.74
CA ILE A 13 26.23 1.28 -20.00
C ILE A 13 27.61 1.96 -19.98
N PHE A 14 28.02 2.54 -21.09
CA PHE A 14 29.25 3.32 -21.18
C PHE A 14 28.98 4.76 -20.73
N ALA A 15 29.32 5.08 -19.48
CA ALA A 15 29.19 6.43 -18.94
C ALA A 15 30.52 6.89 -18.32
N SER A 16 30.83 8.19 -18.46
CA SER A 16 31.98 8.79 -17.78
C SER A 16 31.79 8.75 -16.25
N PRO A 17 32.85 8.64 -15.44
CA PRO A 17 32.75 8.59 -13.98
C PRO A 17 31.99 9.80 -13.40
N LEU A 18 32.20 10.97 -13.98
CA LEU A 18 31.53 12.21 -13.59
C LEU A 18 30.02 12.18 -13.92
N ALA A 19 29.64 11.67 -15.10
CA ALA A 19 28.24 11.48 -15.47
C ALA A 19 27.52 10.49 -14.53
N ARG A 20 28.19 9.40 -14.11
CA ARG A 20 27.62 8.46 -13.13
C ARG A 20 27.33 9.11 -11.79
N ARG A 21 28.25 9.95 -11.31
CA ARG A 21 28.05 10.69 -10.05
C ARG A 21 26.87 11.65 -10.14
N LEU A 22 26.81 12.46 -11.20
CA LEU A 22 25.73 13.43 -11.41
C LEU A 22 24.36 12.77 -11.61
N ALA A 23 24.29 11.64 -12.30
CA ALA A 23 23.03 10.92 -12.48
C ALA A 23 22.53 10.32 -11.16
N LYS A 24 23.44 9.82 -10.31
CA LYS A 24 23.10 9.32 -8.96
C LYS A 24 22.58 10.45 -8.06
N GLU A 25 23.22 11.62 -8.11
CA GLU A 25 22.81 12.80 -7.33
C GLU A 25 21.46 13.37 -7.81
N GLY A 26 21.20 13.34 -9.11
CA GLY A 26 19.97 13.83 -9.73
C GLY A 26 18.84 12.81 -9.87
N GLY A 27 19.02 11.58 -9.37
CA GLY A 27 18.00 10.51 -9.48
C GLY A 27 17.66 10.14 -10.93
N LEU A 28 18.64 10.20 -11.84
CA LEU A 28 18.49 9.89 -13.27
C LEU A 28 18.96 8.46 -13.55
N ASP A 29 18.15 7.69 -14.28
CA ASP A 29 18.55 6.39 -14.80
C ASP A 29 19.35 6.55 -16.09
N LEU A 30 20.61 6.13 -16.05
CA LEU A 30 21.53 6.16 -17.19
C LEU A 30 21.17 5.14 -18.28
N SER A 31 20.33 4.15 -17.99
CA SER A 31 19.91 3.14 -18.96
C SER A 31 19.02 3.71 -20.07
N ALA A 32 18.30 4.79 -19.76
CA ALA A 32 17.36 5.45 -20.65
C ALA A 32 17.99 6.59 -21.48
N LEU A 33 19.27 6.90 -21.23
CA LEU A 33 19.93 8.06 -21.82
C LEU A 33 20.89 7.66 -22.95
N GLN A 34 20.69 8.23 -24.13
CA GLN A 34 21.61 8.08 -25.26
C GLN A 34 22.84 8.99 -25.05
N GLY A 35 24.03 8.40 -24.99
CA GLY A 35 25.28 9.15 -24.80
C GLY A 35 25.81 9.78 -26.08
N SER A 36 26.19 11.06 -26.03
CA SER A 36 26.72 11.83 -27.16
C SER A 36 28.26 11.78 -27.28
N GLY A 37 28.96 11.09 -26.37
CA GLY A 37 30.42 11.02 -26.34
C GLY A 37 31.04 9.94 -27.25
N PRO A 38 32.39 9.91 -27.37
CA PRO A 38 33.09 8.92 -28.19
C PRO A 38 32.72 7.48 -27.79
N HIS A 39 32.37 6.65 -28.77
CA HIS A 39 31.81 5.30 -28.61
C HIS A 39 30.44 5.23 -27.91
N GLY A 40 29.60 6.27 -28.02
CA GLY A 40 28.25 6.30 -27.42
C GLY A 40 28.27 6.52 -25.90
N ARG A 41 29.34 7.14 -25.39
CA ARG A 41 29.55 7.36 -23.96
C ARG A 41 28.66 8.48 -23.44
N ILE A 42 27.97 8.25 -22.32
CA ILE A 42 27.22 9.30 -21.61
C ILE A 42 28.20 10.26 -20.92
N ILE A 43 28.15 11.53 -21.32
CA ILE A 43 28.98 12.60 -20.78
C ILE A 43 28.16 13.52 -19.85
N GLU A 44 28.85 14.35 -19.08
CA GLU A 44 28.25 15.31 -18.15
C GLU A 44 27.12 16.13 -18.77
N ARG A 45 27.31 16.60 -20.01
CA ARG A 45 26.34 17.44 -20.72
C ARG A 45 25.01 16.73 -20.94
N ASP A 46 25.05 15.44 -21.26
CA ASP A 46 23.85 14.65 -21.51
C ASP A 46 23.03 14.49 -20.21
N VAL A 47 23.70 14.20 -19.09
CA VAL A 47 23.08 14.09 -17.77
C VAL A 47 22.48 15.42 -17.32
N LYS A 48 23.22 16.52 -17.45
CA LYS A 48 22.71 17.86 -17.11
C LYS A 48 21.51 18.26 -17.96
N THR A 49 21.52 17.90 -19.24
CA THR A 49 20.40 18.18 -20.16
C THR A 49 19.18 17.33 -19.80
N ALA A 50 19.35 16.05 -19.47
CA ALA A 50 18.25 15.18 -19.04
C ALA A 50 17.63 15.62 -17.71
N LEU A 51 18.47 16.02 -16.74
CA LEU A 51 18.01 16.60 -15.47
C LEU A 51 17.26 17.92 -15.68
N ALA A 52 17.75 18.79 -16.59
CA ALA A 52 17.08 20.05 -16.93
C ALA A 52 15.75 19.85 -17.67
N ARG A 53 15.58 18.72 -18.38
CA ARG A 53 14.33 18.33 -19.04
C ARG A 53 13.32 17.69 -18.08
N GLY A 54 13.67 17.48 -16.81
CA GLY A 54 12.79 16.87 -15.82
C GLY A 54 12.62 15.36 -15.99
N GLU A 55 13.51 14.70 -16.74
CA GLU A 55 13.55 13.24 -16.89
C GLU A 55 14.13 12.61 -15.61
N THR A 56 13.45 12.76 -14.49
CA THR A 56 13.78 12.00 -13.28
C THR A 56 13.34 10.55 -13.45
N ALA A 57 14.04 9.62 -12.80
CA ALA A 57 13.71 8.20 -12.86
C ALA A 57 12.21 8.01 -12.65
N LYS A 58 11.55 7.41 -13.66
CA LYS A 58 10.19 6.88 -13.50
C LYS A 58 10.26 6.02 -12.24
N ALA A 59 9.51 6.41 -11.21
CA ALA A 59 9.48 5.68 -9.94
C ALA A 59 9.39 4.19 -10.26
N ALA A 60 10.32 3.40 -9.70
CA ALA A 60 10.36 1.97 -9.96
C ALA A 60 8.95 1.41 -9.74
N PRO A 61 8.38 0.64 -10.70
CA PRO A 61 7.06 0.08 -10.49
C PRO A 61 7.12 -0.73 -9.20
N LEU A 62 6.27 -0.41 -8.23
CA LEU A 62 5.97 -1.36 -7.16
C LEU A 62 5.66 -2.70 -7.85
N ALA A 63 6.28 -3.78 -7.36
CA ALA A 63 6.17 -5.12 -7.95
C ALA A 63 4.72 -5.39 -8.34
N ALA A 64 4.47 -5.48 -9.64
CA ALA A 64 3.13 -5.70 -10.17
C ALA A 64 2.59 -7.01 -9.59
N ALA A 65 1.35 -6.99 -9.13
CA ALA A 65 0.68 -8.20 -8.68
C ALA A 65 0.75 -9.27 -9.79
N PRO A 66 0.94 -10.56 -9.44
CA PRO A 66 0.98 -11.63 -10.42
C PRO A 66 -0.31 -11.61 -11.26
N SER A 67 -0.15 -11.72 -12.58
CA SER A 67 -1.28 -11.73 -13.50
C SER A 67 -2.18 -12.94 -13.24
N ALA A 68 -3.46 -12.82 -13.58
CA ALA A 68 -4.43 -13.91 -13.43
C ALA A 68 -3.93 -15.22 -14.07
N ASP A 69 -3.20 -15.13 -15.19
CA ASP A 69 -2.62 -16.29 -15.88
C ASP A 69 -1.48 -16.97 -15.10
N ILE A 70 -0.74 -16.23 -14.29
CA ILE A 70 0.26 -16.79 -13.38
C ILE A 70 -0.45 -17.47 -12.21
N THR A 71 -1.50 -16.83 -11.67
CA THR A 71 -2.30 -17.39 -10.57
C THR A 71 -2.96 -18.72 -10.94
N ARG A 72 -3.51 -18.83 -12.16
CA ARG A 72 -4.13 -20.07 -12.68
C ARG A 72 -3.18 -21.26 -12.75
N LYS A 73 -1.88 -21.03 -12.98
CA LYS A 73 -0.86 -22.09 -13.05
C LYS A 73 -0.54 -22.74 -11.71
N PHE A 74 -0.95 -22.14 -10.59
CA PHE A 74 -0.79 -22.73 -9.26
C PHE A 74 -1.89 -23.75 -8.91
N PHE A 75 -2.94 -23.85 -9.73
CA PHE A 75 -4.07 -24.76 -9.50
C PHE A 75 -4.14 -25.80 -10.62
N GLU A 76 -4.56 -27.02 -10.27
CA GLU A 76 -4.80 -28.05 -11.27
C GLU A 76 -5.99 -27.68 -12.16
N ALA A 77 -5.90 -28.02 -13.45
CA ALA A 77 -6.95 -27.68 -14.40
C ALA A 77 -8.27 -28.35 -14.00
N GLY A 78 -9.31 -27.54 -13.76
CA GLY A 78 -10.64 -28.01 -13.34
C GLY A 78 -10.85 -28.16 -11.84
N SER A 79 -9.85 -27.85 -11.00
CA SER A 79 -9.96 -27.96 -9.54
C SER A 79 -10.51 -26.70 -8.85
N TYR A 80 -10.89 -25.67 -9.60
CA TYR A 80 -11.34 -24.38 -9.06
C TYR A 80 -12.49 -23.78 -9.87
N GLU A 81 -13.31 -22.98 -9.20
CA GLU A 81 -14.35 -22.15 -9.80
C GLU A 81 -13.94 -20.68 -9.71
N GLU A 82 -13.93 -19.97 -10.84
CA GLU A 82 -13.58 -18.56 -10.89
C GLU A 82 -14.84 -17.71 -10.70
N ILE A 83 -14.97 -17.09 -9.53
CA ILE A 83 -16.07 -16.17 -9.22
C ILE A 83 -15.61 -14.73 -9.49
N PRO A 84 -16.21 -14.02 -10.47
CA PRO A 84 -15.87 -12.63 -10.74
C PRO A 84 -16.19 -11.72 -9.56
N HIS A 85 -15.32 -10.76 -9.29
CA HIS A 85 -15.58 -9.77 -8.25
C HIS A 85 -16.68 -8.81 -8.71
N ASP A 86 -17.65 -8.54 -7.82
CA ASP A 86 -18.62 -7.47 -7.99
C ASP A 86 -17.95 -6.06 -7.90
N ASN A 87 -18.67 -5.02 -8.33
CA ASN A 87 -18.12 -3.66 -8.37
C ASN A 87 -17.81 -3.09 -6.98
N VAL A 88 -18.58 -3.46 -5.95
CA VAL A 88 -18.37 -3.01 -4.57
C VAL A 88 -17.08 -3.62 -4.03
N ARG A 89 -16.88 -4.92 -4.23
CA ARG A 89 -15.69 -5.67 -3.86
C ARG A 89 -14.45 -5.15 -4.57
N LYS A 90 -14.55 -4.83 -5.87
CA LYS A 90 -13.45 -4.18 -6.61
C LYS A 90 -13.08 -2.82 -6.00
N ALA A 91 -14.06 -2.00 -5.63
CA ALA A 91 -13.83 -0.71 -5.00
C ALA A 91 -13.16 -0.86 -3.61
N ILE A 92 -13.65 -1.79 -2.79
CA ILE A 92 -13.07 -2.11 -1.48
C ILE A 92 -11.62 -2.58 -1.66
N ALA A 93 -11.35 -3.54 -2.56
CA ALA A 93 -10.02 -4.08 -2.81
C ALA A 93 -9.03 -2.98 -3.21
N ARG A 94 -9.43 -2.08 -4.12
CA ARG A 94 -8.60 -0.93 -4.52
C ARG A 94 -8.26 -0.03 -3.33
N ARG A 95 -9.24 0.35 -2.53
CA ARG A 95 -9.05 1.26 -1.36
C ARG A 95 -8.19 0.62 -0.27
N LEU A 96 -8.41 -0.65 0.04
CA LEU A 96 -7.61 -1.38 1.03
C LEU A 96 -6.15 -1.54 0.59
N THR A 97 -5.94 -1.87 -0.69
CA THR A 97 -4.59 -2.03 -1.25
C THR A 97 -3.84 -0.69 -1.23
N GLU A 98 -4.49 0.38 -1.66
CA GLU A 98 -3.96 1.74 -1.63
C GLU A 98 -3.59 2.17 -0.20
N ALA A 99 -4.47 1.93 0.79
CA ALA A 99 -4.23 2.29 2.18
C ALA A 99 -3.02 1.56 2.79
N ILE A 100 -2.93 0.23 2.65
CA ILE A 100 -1.85 -0.57 3.24
C ILE A 100 -0.50 -0.31 2.55
N GLN A 101 -0.48 0.00 1.25
CA GLN A 101 0.76 0.30 0.53
C GLN A 101 1.32 1.69 0.82
N THR A 102 0.44 2.68 1.09
CA THR A 102 0.85 4.08 1.21
C THR A 102 1.02 4.54 2.65
N ILE A 103 0.25 3.98 3.59
CA ILE A 103 0.27 4.40 4.99
C ILE A 103 1.21 3.46 5.77
N PRO A 104 2.21 3.99 6.50
CA PRO A 104 3.05 3.19 7.39
C PRO A 104 2.25 2.79 8.63
N LEU A 105 1.42 1.75 8.49
CA LEU A 105 0.52 1.24 9.51
C LEU A 105 1.31 0.56 10.65
N PHE A 106 1.06 0.98 11.89
CA PHE A 106 1.53 0.30 13.10
C PHE A 106 0.35 0.05 14.04
N TYR A 107 0.43 -1.05 14.80
CA TYR A 107 -0.65 -1.49 15.67
C TYR A 107 -0.35 -1.18 17.13
N LEU A 108 -1.35 -0.66 17.84
CA LEU A 108 -1.34 -0.46 19.30
C LEU A 108 -2.49 -1.25 19.90
N ASN A 109 -2.25 -1.90 21.04
CA ASN A 109 -3.25 -2.68 21.77
C ASN A 109 -3.26 -2.27 23.24
N VAL A 110 -4.45 -2.23 23.84
CA VAL A 110 -4.69 -1.95 25.26
C VAL A 110 -5.84 -2.85 25.73
N ASP A 111 -5.70 -3.42 26.91
CA ASP A 111 -6.77 -4.16 27.58
C ASP A 111 -7.61 -3.20 28.43
N CYS A 112 -8.94 -3.31 28.33
CA CYS A 112 -9.88 -2.45 29.05
C CYS A 112 -10.85 -3.29 29.88
N GLU A 113 -10.97 -2.98 31.17
CA GLU A 113 -12.04 -3.52 32.03
C GLU A 113 -13.37 -2.86 31.65
N ILE A 114 -14.41 -3.67 31.41
CA ILE A 114 -15.73 -3.20 30.98
C ILE A 114 -16.86 -3.57 31.94
N ASP A 115 -16.57 -4.06 33.14
CA ASP A 115 -17.59 -4.51 34.10
C ASP A 115 -18.55 -3.38 34.50
N ALA A 116 -18.00 -2.18 34.78
CA ALA A 116 -18.81 -0.99 35.07
C ALA A 116 -19.68 -0.57 33.87
N LEU A 117 -19.17 -0.74 32.65
CA LEU A 117 -19.91 -0.42 31.43
C LEU A 117 -21.09 -1.39 31.22
N LEU A 118 -20.87 -2.67 31.49
CA LEU A 118 -21.91 -3.70 31.35
C LEU A 118 -23.05 -3.46 32.34
N ARG A 119 -22.73 -3.12 33.60
CA ARG A 119 -23.75 -2.73 34.59
C ARG A 119 -24.55 -1.50 34.14
N LEU A 120 -23.87 -0.44 33.69
CA LEU A 120 -24.53 0.76 33.18
C LEU A 120 -25.47 0.45 32.00
N ARG A 121 -25.06 -0.45 31.11
CA ARG A 121 -25.89 -0.89 29.98
C ARG A 121 -27.15 -1.63 30.43
N GLU A 122 -27.05 -2.47 31.46
CA GLU A 122 -28.21 -3.15 32.03
C GLU A 122 -29.19 -2.14 32.63
N ASP A 123 -28.70 -1.22 33.46
CA ASP A 123 -29.52 -0.17 34.07
C ASP A 123 -30.20 0.71 33.00
N PHE A 124 -29.45 1.12 31.97
CA PHE A 124 -29.97 1.96 30.90
C PHE A 124 -31.01 1.24 30.03
N ASN A 125 -30.80 -0.05 29.74
CA ASN A 125 -31.77 -0.84 28.99
C ASN A 125 -33.01 -1.19 29.84
N ALA A 126 -32.87 -1.32 31.16
CA ALA A 126 -34.00 -1.50 32.06
C ALA A 126 -34.85 -0.23 32.19
N ALA A 127 -34.22 0.95 32.11
CA ALA A 127 -34.91 2.24 32.09
C ALA A 127 -35.64 2.53 30.76
N ALA A 128 -35.46 1.69 29.73
CA ALA A 128 -36.12 1.90 28.45
C ALA A 128 -37.64 1.66 28.59
N PRO A 129 -38.49 2.64 28.27
CA PRO A 129 -39.92 2.45 28.30
C PRO A 129 -40.34 1.36 27.29
N LEU A 130 -41.34 0.57 27.66
CA LEU A 130 -41.93 -0.42 26.77
C LEU A 130 -42.86 0.31 25.81
N GLY A 131 -42.62 0.15 24.51
CA GLY A 131 -43.54 0.62 23.48
C GLY A 131 -44.84 -0.18 23.48
N SER A 132 -45.79 0.26 22.66
CA SER A 132 -47.09 -0.42 22.44
C SER A 132 -46.97 -1.91 22.12
N ASP A 133 -45.84 -2.32 21.55
CA ASP A 133 -45.58 -3.66 21.05
C ASP A 133 -44.87 -4.56 22.07
N GLY A 134 -44.75 -4.11 23.34
CA GLY A 134 -44.06 -4.83 24.42
C GLY A 134 -42.54 -4.93 24.23
N LYS A 135 -41.97 -4.23 23.24
CA LYS A 135 -40.52 -4.11 23.02
C LYS A 135 -40.00 -2.81 23.64
N PRO A 136 -38.77 -2.81 24.20
CA PRO A 136 -38.13 -1.58 24.64
C PRO A 136 -38.05 -0.57 23.48
N THR A 137 -38.38 0.70 23.73
CA THR A 137 -38.27 1.77 22.72
C THR A 137 -36.85 1.89 22.16
N TRP A 138 -35.86 1.61 22.99
CA TRP A 138 -34.46 1.55 22.59
C TRP A 138 -33.74 0.40 23.29
N LYS A 139 -32.76 -0.17 22.60
CA LYS A 139 -31.84 -1.18 23.15
C LYS A 139 -30.43 -0.78 22.78
N THR A 140 -29.64 -0.46 23.80
CA THR A 140 -28.23 -0.10 23.62
C THR A 140 -27.34 -1.34 23.59
N SER A 141 -26.41 -1.33 22.64
CA SER A 141 -25.33 -2.28 22.49
C SER A 141 -24.04 -1.72 23.10
N VAL A 142 -23.05 -2.59 23.33
CA VAL A 142 -21.72 -2.15 23.79
C VAL A 142 -21.08 -1.21 22.75
N ASN A 143 -21.33 -1.45 21.46
CA ASN A 143 -20.80 -0.63 20.37
C ASN A 143 -21.24 0.85 20.49
N ASP A 144 -22.46 1.12 20.93
CA ASP A 144 -22.97 2.50 21.08
C ASP A 144 -22.15 3.30 22.11
N TYR A 145 -21.76 2.64 23.20
CA TYR A 145 -20.89 3.26 24.20
C TYR A 145 -19.46 3.47 23.69
N VAL A 146 -18.92 2.52 22.91
CA VAL A 146 -17.59 2.64 22.29
C VAL A 146 -17.55 3.81 21.31
N VAL A 147 -18.57 3.94 20.46
CA VAL A 147 -18.68 5.06 19.51
C VAL A 147 -18.77 6.41 20.26
N LYS A 148 -19.56 6.48 21.33
CA LYS A 148 -19.64 7.69 22.17
C LYS A 148 -18.30 8.03 22.83
N ALA A 149 -17.58 7.03 23.36
CA ALA A 149 -16.28 7.24 23.97
C ALA A 149 -15.24 7.75 22.95
N LEU A 150 -15.20 7.15 21.76
CA LEU A 150 -14.33 7.60 20.67
C LEU A 150 -14.63 9.03 20.22
N ALA A 151 -15.92 9.39 20.12
CA ALA A 151 -16.32 10.75 19.74
C ALA A 151 -15.85 11.80 20.77
N ILE A 152 -15.89 11.48 22.06
CA ILE A 152 -15.41 12.37 23.13
C ILE A 152 -13.88 12.44 23.14
N ALA A 153 -13.19 11.32 22.90
CA ALA A 153 -11.73 11.26 22.91
C ALA A 153 -11.07 12.00 21.75
N LEU A 154 -11.78 12.21 20.64
CA LEU A 154 -11.30 12.92 19.45
C LEU A 154 -11.59 14.43 19.46
N GLN A 155 -12.28 14.95 20.49
CA GLN A 155 -12.45 16.39 20.72
C GLN A 155 -11.18 17.01 21.30
#